data_AF-A0A1G5JXD1-F1
#
_entry.id   AF-A0A1G5JXD1-F1
#
_cell.length_a   1.000
_cell.length_b   1.000
_cell.length_c   1.000
_cell.angle_alpha   90.00
_cell.angle_beta   90.00
_cell.angle_gamma   90.00
#
_symmetry.space_group_name_H-M   'P 1'
#
loop_
_entity.id
_entity.type
_entity.pdbx_description
1 polymer ?
#
loop_
_entity_poly.entity_id
_entity_poly.type
_entity_poly.pdbx_seq_one_letter_code
_entity_poly.pdbx_strand_id
1 'polypeptide(L)'
;MLNWFRKGLKARPAPQSRAPAVIERVSGHVQAQIIAFTGRQIETMPDYGHMTDLLVGAYVWGLLEGCLRNLPGDDVPVGDVHARTAVMAAEVCSRVLGPKRMRWVRGQLPQWDGPRTRNLPYRWALARMRRDGARDGRYLAASDPLCFAKAGSLLAMLLASAETRA
;
A
#
# COMPACT_ATOMS: atom_id res chain seq x y z
N MET A 1 -52.28 -29.76 1.41
CA MET A 1 -51.28 -29.83 0.33
C MET A 1 -50.56 -28.50 0.26
N LEU A 2 -49.23 -28.56 0.24
CA LEU A 2 -48.31 -27.52 0.69
C LEU A 2 -48.26 -26.29 -0.21
N ASN A 3 -48.36 -25.13 0.45
CA ASN A 3 -48.13 -23.79 -0.07
C ASN A 3 -46.76 -23.67 -0.75
N TRP A 4 -46.79 -23.49 -2.06
CA TRP A 4 -45.71 -23.18 -2.99
C TRP A 4 -45.20 -21.73 -2.85
N PHE A 5 -44.95 -21.28 -1.61
CA PHE A 5 -44.48 -19.92 -1.36
C PHE A 5 -42.97 -19.80 -1.46
N ARG A 6 -42.53 -19.30 -2.63
CA ARG A 6 -41.49 -18.26 -2.78
C ARG A 6 -40.50 -18.15 -1.61
N LYS A 7 -39.60 -19.12 -1.49
CA LYS A 7 -38.26 -18.85 -0.94
C LYS A 7 -37.35 -18.56 -2.12
N GLY A 8 -37.49 -17.35 -2.66
CA GLY A 8 -36.38 -16.70 -3.33
C GLY A 8 -35.28 -16.59 -2.30
N LEU A 9 -34.37 -17.58 -2.30
CA LEU A 9 -33.03 -17.41 -1.78
C LEU A 9 -32.47 -16.20 -2.52
N LYS A 10 -32.63 -15.01 -1.93
CA LYS A 10 -31.73 -13.89 -2.17
C LYS A 10 -30.37 -14.39 -1.72
N ALA A 11 -29.69 -15.10 -2.62
CA ALA A 11 -28.26 -15.30 -2.51
C ALA A 11 -27.71 -13.91 -2.27
N ARG A 12 -27.20 -13.66 -1.06
CA ARG A 12 -26.34 -12.49 -0.82
C ARG A 12 -25.30 -12.55 -1.94
N PRO A 13 -25.11 -11.48 -2.74
CA PRO A 13 -24.03 -11.49 -3.69
C PRO A 13 -22.77 -11.87 -2.93
N ALA A 14 -22.05 -12.88 -3.43
CA ALA A 14 -20.76 -13.24 -2.87
C ALA A 14 -19.97 -11.95 -2.70
N PRO A 15 -19.32 -11.70 -1.55
CA PRO A 15 -18.59 -10.46 -1.34
C PRO A 15 -17.60 -10.30 -2.48
N GLN A 16 -17.86 -9.35 -3.37
CA GLN A 16 -16.95 -9.02 -4.46
C GLN A 16 -15.61 -8.70 -3.80
N SER A 17 -14.55 -9.36 -4.25
CA SER A 17 -13.21 -9.13 -3.72
C SER A 17 -12.94 -7.63 -3.78
N ARG A 18 -12.78 -6.99 -2.62
CA ARG A 18 -12.48 -5.55 -2.51
C ARG A 18 -11.04 -5.24 -2.93
N ALA A 19 -10.24 -6.26 -3.24
CA ALA A 19 -8.84 -6.14 -3.61
C ALA A 19 -8.58 -5.13 -4.73
N PRO A 20 -9.31 -5.13 -5.87
CA PRO A 20 -9.08 -4.16 -6.93
C PRO A 20 -9.32 -2.72 -6.45
N ALA A 21 -10.40 -2.48 -5.70
CA ALA A 21 -10.71 -1.15 -5.18
C ALA A 21 -9.66 -0.62 -4.19
N VAL A 22 -9.11 -1.50 -3.35
CA VAL A 22 -8.01 -1.16 -2.43
C VAL A 22 -6.73 -0.86 -3.21
N ILE A 23 -6.40 -1.68 -4.21
CA ILE A 23 -5.23 -1.47 -5.08
C ILE A 23 -5.34 -0.12 -5.80
N GLU A 24 -6.48 0.19 -6.41
CA GLU A 24 -6.69 1.48 -7.10
C GLU A 24 -6.52 2.66 -6.13
N ARG A 25 -7.17 2.59 -4.96
CA ARG A 25 -7.11 3.67 -3.96
C ARG A 25 -5.69 3.90 -3.45
N VAL A 26 -4.98 2.83 -3.11
CA VAL A 26 -3.61 2.91 -2.62
C VAL A 26 -2.66 3.39 -3.72
N SER A 27 -2.79 2.87 -4.94
CA SER A 27 -1.99 3.29 -6.10
C SER A 27 -2.17 4.78 -6.37
N GLY A 28 -3.42 5.25 -6.43
CA GLY A 28 -3.74 6.67 -6.65
C GLY A 28 -3.19 7.57 -5.56
N HIS A 29 -3.29 7.18 -4.28
CA HIS A 29 -2.75 7.95 -3.16
C HIS A 29 -1.21 8.09 -3.23
N VAL A 30 -0.52 6.98 -3.52
CA VAL A 30 0.94 6.96 -3.66
C VAL A 30 1.37 7.80 -4.87
N GLN A 31 0.72 7.62 -6.02
CA GLN A 31 0.99 8.41 -7.22
C GLN A 31 0.76 9.90 -7.00
N ALA A 32 -0.33 10.29 -6.32
CA ALA A 32 -0.60 11.69 -6.00
C ALA A 32 0.51 12.34 -5.18
N GLN A 33 1.07 11.62 -4.19
CA GLN A 33 2.21 12.12 -3.41
C GLN A 33 3.48 12.25 -4.26
N ILE A 34 3.75 11.29 -5.16
CA ILE A 34 4.91 11.37 -6.05
C ILE A 34 4.75 12.51 -7.08
N ILE A 35 3.53 12.73 -7.60
CA ILE A 35 3.23 13.86 -8.49
C ILE A 35 3.44 15.18 -7.74
N ALA A 36 2.96 15.30 -6.50
CA ALA A 36 3.17 16.48 -5.68
C ALA A 36 4.66 16.77 -5.42
N PHE A 37 5.49 15.72 -5.29
CA PHE A 37 6.94 15.85 -5.16
C PHE A 37 7.62 16.24 -6.48
N THR A 38 7.31 15.56 -7.57
CA THR A 38 7.99 15.73 -8.87
C THR A 38 7.48 16.91 -9.69
N GLY A 39 6.27 17.40 -9.39
CA GLY A 39 5.56 18.42 -10.16
C GLY A 39 5.10 17.95 -11.55
N ARG A 40 5.16 16.64 -11.85
CA ARG A 40 4.87 16.09 -13.18
C ARG A 40 3.90 14.92 -13.08
N GLN A 41 2.99 14.82 -14.06
CA GLN A 41 2.29 13.57 -14.30
C GLN A 41 3.26 12.56 -14.91
N ILE A 42 3.48 11.47 -14.20
CA ILE A 42 4.44 10.42 -14.54
C ILE A 42 3.74 9.08 -14.52
N GLU A 43 4.05 8.19 -15.47
CA GLU A 43 3.50 6.83 -15.48
C GLU A 43 4.13 5.97 -14.39
N THR A 44 5.45 6.12 -14.18
CA THR A 44 6.20 5.45 -13.12
C THR A 44 7.14 6.43 -12.44
N MET A 45 7.42 6.18 -11.15
CA MET A 45 8.35 6.98 -10.36
C MET A 45 9.73 7.01 -11.04
N PRO A 46 10.37 8.18 -11.21
CA PRO A 46 11.74 8.25 -11.67
C PRO A 46 12.69 7.44 -10.78
N ASP A 47 13.83 7.04 -11.32
CA ASP A 47 14.86 6.35 -10.54
C ASP A 47 15.59 7.35 -9.64
N TYR A 48 15.22 7.35 -8.36
CA TYR A 48 15.88 8.12 -7.32
C TYR A 48 16.85 7.27 -6.50
N GLY A 49 17.17 6.06 -6.95
CA GLY A 49 18.08 5.13 -6.30
C GLY A 49 17.39 4.06 -5.45
N HIS A 50 18.12 2.96 -5.27
CA HIS A 50 17.66 1.74 -4.59
C HIS A 50 17.08 1.96 -3.18
N MET A 51 17.63 2.89 -2.41
CA MET A 51 17.11 3.18 -1.06
C MET A 51 15.69 3.74 -1.11
N THR A 52 15.42 4.66 -2.05
CA THR A 52 14.10 5.26 -2.22
C THR A 52 13.06 4.21 -2.58
N ASP A 53 13.42 3.28 -3.47
CA ASP A 53 12.54 2.18 -3.88
C ASP A 53 12.14 1.28 -2.72
N LEU A 54 13.11 0.96 -1.83
CA LEU A 54 12.83 0.17 -0.63
C LEU A 54 11.92 0.93 0.35
N LEU A 55 12.13 2.23 0.51
CA LEU A 55 11.29 3.06 1.38
C LEU A 55 9.86 3.18 0.84
N VAL A 56 9.70 3.36 -0.46
CA VAL A 56 8.39 3.35 -1.14
C VAL A 56 7.72 2.00 -0.97
N GLY A 57 8.43 0.89 -1.21
CA GLY A 57 7.89 -0.46 -1.02
C GLY A 57 7.49 -0.73 0.43
N ALA A 58 8.29 -0.31 1.40
CA ALA A 58 7.98 -0.43 2.83
C ALA A 58 6.75 0.41 3.23
N TYR A 59 6.64 1.63 2.68
CA TYR A 59 5.47 2.50 2.87
C TYR A 59 4.20 1.87 2.29
N VAL A 60 4.23 1.42 1.03
CA VAL A 60 3.09 0.76 0.36
C VAL A 60 2.61 -0.45 1.16
N TRP A 61 3.55 -1.27 1.63
CA TRP A 61 3.22 -2.40 2.50
C TRP A 61 2.45 -1.94 3.75
N GLY A 62 3.01 -0.97 4.48
CA GLY A 62 2.36 -0.42 5.67
C GLY A 62 0.99 0.16 5.35
N LEU A 63 0.88 0.93 4.28
CA LEU A 63 -0.34 1.58 3.81
C LEU A 63 -1.47 0.58 3.57
N LEU A 64 -1.15 -0.55 2.94
CA LEU A 64 -2.08 -1.67 2.74
C LEU A 64 -2.47 -2.35 4.05
N GLU A 65 -1.53 -2.62 4.96
CA GLU A 65 -1.85 -3.18 6.28
C GLU A 65 -2.78 -2.26 7.07
N GLY A 66 -2.50 -0.95 7.06
CA GLY A 66 -3.34 0.07 7.69
C GLY A 66 -4.73 0.13 7.06
N CYS A 67 -4.81 0.09 5.73
CA CYS A 67 -6.09 0.09 5.03
C CYS A 67 -6.91 -1.14 5.38
N LEU A 68 -6.37 -2.34 5.13
CA LEU A 68 -7.09 -3.62 5.27
C LEU A 68 -7.61 -3.84 6.69
N ARG A 69 -6.87 -3.44 7.72
CA ARG A 69 -7.29 -3.56 9.13
C ARG A 69 -8.40 -2.60 9.54
N ASN A 70 -8.68 -1.56 8.75
CA ASN A 70 -9.60 -0.49 9.12
C ASN A 70 -10.72 -0.30 8.07
N LEU A 71 -10.85 -1.21 7.10
CA LEU A 71 -11.96 -1.18 6.17
C LEU A 71 -13.26 -1.59 6.88
N PRO A 72 -14.33 -0.79 6.78
CA PRO A 72 -15.59 -1.11 7.44
C PRO A 72 -16.22 -2.39 6.89
N GLY A 73 -16.63 -3.27 7.82
CA GLY A 73 -17.33 -4.52 7.52
C GLY A 73 -16.46 -5.67 7.02
N ASP A 74 -15.15 -5.62 7.25
CA ASP A 74 -14.19 -6.67 6.87
C ASP A 74 -13.43 -7.12 8.14
N ASP A 75 -14.01 -8.04 8.91
CA ASP A 75 -13.32 -8.71 10.02
C ASP A 75 -12.34 -9.74 9.45
N VAL A 76 -11.27 -9.26 8.82
CA VAL A 76 -10.27 -10.12 8.18
C VAL A 76 -9.32 -10.67 9.26
N PRO A 77 -9.18 -12.01 9.41
CA PRO A 77 -8.20 -12.58 10.33
C PRO A 77 -6.78 -12.08 10.02
N VAL A 78 -5.98 -11.83 11.06
CA VAL A 78 -4.62 -11.23 10.92
C VAL A 78 -3.73 -11.99 9.93
N GLY A 79 -3.84 -13.33 9.86
CA GLY A 79 -3.08 -14.16 8.91
C GLY A 79 -3.46 -13.93 7.44
N ASP A 80 -4.73 -13.63 7.16
CA ASP A 80 -5.23 -13.35 5.81
C ASP A 80 -4.83 -11.93 5.35
N VAL A 81 -4.69 -10.98 6.29
CA VAL A 81 -4.18 -9.62 6.00
C VAL A 81 -2.77 -9.67 5.41
N HIS A 82 -1.88 -10.53 5.92
CA HIS A 82 -0.50 -10.61 5.42
C HIS A 82 -0.44 -11.11 3.97
N ALA A 83 -1.11 -12.23 3.66
CA ALA A 83 -1.15 -12.80 2.32
C ALA A 83 -1.78 -11.83 1.31
N ARG A 84 -2.91 -11.20 1.69
CA ARG A 84 -3.55 -10.16 0.87
C ARG A 84 -2.64 -8.96 0.64
N THR A 85 -1.96 -8.49 1.68
CA THR A 85 -1.01 -7.38 1.59
C THR A 85 0.10 -7.73 0.60
N ALA A 86 0.65 -8.94 0.65
CA ALA A 86 1.74 -9.34 -0.25
C ALA A 86 1.34 -9.28 -1.73
N VAL A 87 0.15 -9.77 -2.08
CA VAL A 87 -0.37 -9.74 -3.45
C VAL A 87 -0.66 -8.30 -3.88
N MET A 88 -1.39 -7.54 -3.06
CA MET A 88 -1.77 -6.16 -3.39
C MET A 88 -0.56 -5.23 -3.49
N ALA A 89 0.41 -5.38 -2.59
CA ALA A 89 1.62 -4.57 -2.61
C ALA A 89 2.41 -4.82 -3.90
N ALA A 90 2.35 -6.03 -4.49
CA ALA A 90 3.15 -6.36 -5.65
C ALA A 90 2.57 -5.65 -6.86
N GLU A 91 1.24 -5.64 -6.95
CA GLU A 91 0.51 -4.89 -7.96
C GLU A 91 0.72 -3.37 -7.81
N VAL A 92 0.51 -2.81 -6.61
CA VAL A 92 0.71 -1.37 -6.36
C VAL A 92 2.15 -0.94 -6.67
N CYS A 93 3.15 -1.67 -6.16
CA CYS A 93 4.55 -1.36 -6.44
C CYS A 93 4.91 -1.53 -7.92
N SER A 94 4.28 -2.48 -8.64
CA SER A 94 4.47 -2.63 -10.09
C SER A 94 3.99 -1.39 -10.83
N ARG A 95 2.82 -0.86 -10.47
CA ARG A 95 2.26 0.37 -11.05
C ARG A 95 3.08 1.62 -10.71
N VAL A 96 3.57 1.71 -9.48
CA VAL A 96 4.30 2.90 -8.98
C VAL A 96 5.75 2.92 -9.44
N LEU A 97 6.49 1.81 -9.31
CA LEU A 97 7.94 1.75 -9.56
C LEU A 97 8.29 1.15 -10.93
N GLY A 98 7.34 0.46 -11.56
CA GLY A 98 7.57 -0.41 -12.69
C GLY A 98 7.92 -1.85 -12.28
N PRO A 99 7.65 -2.84 -13.16
CA PRO A 99 7.73 -4.26 -12.81
C PRO A 99 9.14 -4.74 -12.47
N LYS A 100 10.18 -4.19 -13.12
CA LYS A 100 11.58 -4.55 -12.85
C LYS A 100 12.00 -4.15 -11.44
N ARG A 101 11.70 -2.92 -11.04
CA ARG A 101 12.05 -2.38 -9.72
C ARG A 101 11.20 -3.01 -8.62
N MET A 102 9.92 -3.25 -8.87
CA MET A 102 9.07 -4.01 -7.95
C MET A 102 9.65 -5.39 -7.63
N ARG A 103 10.08 -6.16 -8.64
CA ARG A 103 10.69 -7.49 -8.42
C ARG A 103 11.96 -7.40 -7.56
N TRP A 104 12.79 -6.39 -7.80
CA TRP A 104 13.97 -6.14 -6.99
C TRP A 104 13.58 -5.82 -5.55
N VAL A 105 12.69 -4.84 -5.32
CA VAL A 105 12.20 -4.45 -3.98
C VAL A 105 11.63 -5.66 -3.22
N ARG A 106 10.82 -6.48 -3.89
CA ARG A 106 10.24 -7.70 -3.32
C ARG A 106 11.31 -8.66 -2.79
N GLY A 107 12.39 -8.85 -3.55
CA GLY A 107 13.54 -9.68 -3.15
C GLY A 107 14.45 -9.05 -2.09
N GLN A 108 14.22 -7.79 -1.69
CA GLN A 108 15.00 -7.10 -0.66
C GLN A 108 14.24 -6.87 0.64
N LEU A 109 12.92 -6.69 0.58
CA LEU A 109 12.12 -6.35 1.77
C LEU A 109 11.84 -7.58 2.64
N PRO A 110 12.25 -7.61 3.92
CA PRO A 110 12.10 -8.78 4.80
C PRO A 110 10.65 -9.19 5.08
N GLN A 111 9.71 -8.25 4.98
CA GLN A 111 8.28 -8.51 5.15
C GLN A 111 7.64 -9.21 3.95
N TRP A 112 8.38 -9.33 2.84
CA TRP A 112 7.91 -9.89 1.57
C TRP A 112 8.60 -11.23 1.33
N ASP A 113 9.61 -11.27 0.45
CA ASP A 113 10.43 -12.46 0.17
C ASP A 113 11.92 -12.19 0.44
N GLY A 114 12.28 -10.96 0.82
CA GLY A 114 13.66 -10.55 1.01
C GLY A 114 14.33 -11.22 2.21
N PRO A 115 15.66 -11.23 2.24
CA PRO A 115 16.39 -11.88 3.31
C PRO A 115 16.09 -11.19 4.65
N ARG A 116 15.84 -11.99 5.70
CA ARG A 116 15.70 -11.51 7.09
C ARG A 116 17.06 -11.11 7.65
N THR A 117 17.79 -10.21 7.01
CA THR A 117 19.11 -9.79 7.50
C THR A 117 18.95 -8.83 8.68
N ARG A 118 19.60 -9.17 9.80
CA ARG A 118 19.69 -8.26 10.98
C ARG A 118 20.46 -6.96 10.66
N ASN A 119 21.26 -6.96 9.60
CA ASN A 119 22.23 -5.91 9.26
C ASN A 119 21.90 -5.14 7.96
N LEU A 120 20.62 -4.94 7.64
CA LEU A 120 20.28 -3.96 6.59
C LEU A 120 20.65 -2.55 7.08
N PRO A 121 21.51 -1.79 6.37
CA PRO A 121 21.94 -0.45 6.79
C PRO A 121 20.78 0.53 6.99
N TYR A 122 19.61 0.24 6.40
CA TYR A 122 18.41 1.08 6.45
C TYR A 122 17.26 0.46 7.25
N ARG A 123 17.50 -0.58 8.07
CA ARG A 123 16.43 -1.31 8.78
C ARG A 123 15.49 -0.38 9.55
N TRP A 124 16.03 0.62 10.25
CA TRP A 124 15.23 1.58 11.01
C TRP A 124 14.37 2.45 10.10
N ALA A 125 14.90 2.92 8.97
CA ALA A 125 14.16 3.71 8.01
C ALA A 125 13.03 2.89 7.36
N LEU A 126 13.28 1.63 7.00
CA LEU A 126 12.25 0.73 6.45
C LEU A 126 11.15 0.44 7.48
N ALA A 127 11.52 0.15 8.73
CA ALA A 127 10.56 -0.08 9.80
C ALA A 127 9.73 1.19 10.13
N ARG A 128 10.35 2.37 10.05
CA ARG A 128 9.66 3.65 10.18
C ARG A 128 8.67 3.87 9.04
N MET A 129 9.11 3.74 7.78
CA MET A 129 8.23 3.95 6.63
C MET A 129 7.04 2.99 6.61
N ARG A 130 7.24 1.72 7.02
CA ARG A 130 6.12 0.80 7.20
C ARG A 130 5.13 1.27 8.27
N ARG A 131 5.61 1.75 9.42
CA ARG A 131 4.74 2.28 10.49
C ARG A 131 3.99 3.52 10.05
N ASP A 132 4.67 4.43 9.37
CA ASP A 132 4.08 5.66 8.84
C ASP A 132 3.01 5.31 7.78
N GLY A 133 3.31 4.39 6.86
CA GLY A 133 2.33 3.84 5.93
C GLY A 133 1.10 3.25 6.64
N ALA A 134 1.30 2.43 7.68
CA ALA A 134 0.18 1.85 8.43
C ALA A 134 -0.68 2.90 9.13
N ARG A 135 -0.07 3.99 9.61
CA ARG A 135 -0.80 5.13 10.14
C ARG A 135 -1.64 5.81 9.05
N ASP A 136 -1.00 6.11 7.92
CA ASP A 136 -1.61 6.75 6.75
C ASP A 136 -2.79 5.94 6.20
N GLY A 137 -2.66 4.61 6.21
CA GLY A 137 -3.68 3.69 5.71
C GLY A 137 -4.99 3.75 6.50
N ARG A 138 -4.94 4.15 7.77
CA ARG A 138 -6.15 4.38 8.57
C ARG A 138 -6.98 5.54 8.04
N TYR A 139 -6.34 6.64 7.71
CA TYR A 139 -7.02 7.80 7.12
C TYR A 139 -7.58 7.48 5.73
N LEU A 140 -6.83 6.70 4.95
CA LEU A 140 -7.25 6.29 3.61
C LEU A 140 -8.42 5.29 3.63
N ALA A 141 -8.46 4.38 4.60
CA ALA A 141 -9.59 3.47 4.81
C ALA A 141 -10.87 4.21 5.25
N ALA A 142 -10.71 5.23 6.11
CA ALA A 142 -11.81 6.06 6.58
C ALA A 142 -12.39 6.99 5.50
N SER A 143 -11.79 7.05 4.30
CA SER A 143 -12.15 8.01 3.25
C SER A 143 -12.17 9.47 3.76
N ASP A 144 -11.21 9.81 4.62
CA ASP A 144 -11.08 11.15 5.19
C ASP A 144 -10.87 12.18 4.06
N PRO A 145 -11.68 13.26 3.96
CA PRO A 145 -11.51 14.27 2.92
C PRO A 145 -10.17 15.02 3.02
N LEU A 146 -9.54 15.02 4.20
CA LEU A 146 -8.21 15.58 4.44
C LEU A 146 -7.11 14.50 4.39
N CYS A 147 -7.41 13.31 3.87
CA CYS A 147 -6.46 12.19 3.83
C CYS A 147 -5.15 12.58 3.16
N PHE A 148 -5.17 13.34 2.05
CA PHE A 148 -3.93 13.74 1.38
C PHE A 148 -2.98 14.51 2.31
N ALA A 149 -3.50 15.45 3.11
CA ALA A 149 -2.72 16.22 4.05
C ALA A 149 -2.29 15.41 5.29
N LYS A 150 -3.17 14.54 5.79
CA LYS A 150 -2.92 13.73 7.01
C LYS A 150 -2.04 12.51 6.74
N ALA A 151 -2.09 11.97 5.53
CA ALA A 151 -1.41 10.76 5.07
C ALA A 151 -0.29 11.07 4.05
N GLY A 152 0.48 12.12 4.35
CA GLY A 152 1.56 12.65 3.51
C GLY A 152 2.95 12.15 3.87
N SER A 153 3.09 11.03 4.61
CA SER A 153 4.40 10.59 5.11
C SER A 153 5.38 10.21 4.00
N LEU A 154 4.87 9.71 2.86
CA LEU A 154 5.72 9.44 1.70
C LEU A 154 6.23 10.75 1.09
N LEU A 155 5.36 11.74 0.87
CA LEU A 155 5.76 13.06 0.36
C LEU A 155 6.81 13.71 1.27
N ALA A 156 6.60 13.69 2.59
CA ALA A 156 7.56 14.24 3.55
C ALA A 156 8.94 13.55 3.46
N MET A 157 8.97 12.23 3.29
CA MET A 157 10.21 11.48 3.09
C MET A 157 10.91 11.86 1.78
N LEU A 158 10.16 12.01 0.68
CA LEU A 158 10.72 12.39 -0.62
C LEU A 158 11.36 13.78 -0.58
N LEU A 159 10.69 14.74 0.07
CA LEU A 159 11.22 16.09 0.26
C LEU A 159 12.52 16.09 1.09
N ALA A 160 12.54 15.40 2.23
CA ALA A 160 13.73 15.29 3.07
C ALA A 160 14.92 14.59 2.37
N SER A 161 14.62 13.64 1.49
CA SER A 161 15.64 12.92 0.70
C SER A 161 16.21 13.77 -0.45
N ALA A 162 15.48 14.80 -0.90
CA ALA A 162 15.96 15.74 -1.90
C ALA A 162 16.89 16.80 -1.29
N GLU A 163 16.55 17.30 -0.10
CA GLU A 163 17.37 18.29 0.64
C GLU A 163 18.76 17.77 0.99
N THR A 164 18.92 16.47 1.17
CA THR A 164 20.22 15.83 1.47
C THR A 164 21.11 15.62 0.24
N ARG A 165 20.61 15.92 -0.97
CA ARG A 165 21.35 15.79 -2.23
C ARG A 165 21.73 17.13 -2.87
N ALA A 166 21.19 18.23 -2.36
CA ALA A 166 21.50 19.61 -2.78
C ALA A 166 22.67 20.15 -1.96
#